data_AF-A0A358PFJ8-F1
#
_entry.id   AF-A0A358PFJ8-F1
#
_cell.length_a   1.000
_cell.length_b   1.000
_cell.length_c   1.000
_cell.angle_alpha   90.00
_cell.angle_beta   90.00
_cell.angle_gamma   90.00
#
_symmetry.space_group_name_H-M   'P 1'
#
loop_
_entity.id
_entity.type
_entity.pdbx_description
1 polymer ?
#
loop_
_entity_poly.entity_id
_entity_poly.type
_entity_poly.pdbx_seq_one_letter_code
_entity_poly.pdbx_strand_id
1 'polypeptide(L)'
;GKRGKRPDRAVNVYCKCIRNIYRDIPIVIGGIEASLRRFAHYDYWDNRVLPSVLVSSGADLLIYGMGERQIIDIAEALDGGIAARDITYVKGTAYWADNLSRVYEYTLIDSFEKVSNDKKAYCAAFMTQYREQDAISGATLVQPHGSGFVVVNSPAMPLSRNELDAVYDLPYTRLPHPSYTEHIPALDEVRFSLVSCRGCYGQCAFCALTFHQGRVIQSRSHESLIAEAKLMTKMPEFKGYIHDV
;
A
#
# COMPACT_ATOMS: atom_id res chain seq x y z
N GLY A 1 0.93 -22.68 2.02
CA GLY A 1 2.14 -22.01 2.52
C GLY A 1 2.60 -22.67 3.81
N LYS A 2 3.90 -22.92 3.99
CA LYS A 2 4.46 -23.57 5.20
C LYS A 2 4.91 -22.51 6.21
N ARG A 3 4.53 -22.66 7.48
CA ARG A 3 4.96 -21.77 8.58
C ARG A 3 6.49 -21.67 8.60
N GLY A 4 7.01 -20.46 8.85
CA GLY A 4 8.45 -20.18 8.93
C GLY A 4 9.17 -20.02 7.59
N LYS A 5 8.46 -20.12 6.45
CA LYS A 5 9.06 -19.87 5.12
C LYS A 5 8.97 -18.40 4.66
N ARG A 6 7.97 -17.66 5.14
CA ARG A 6 7.91 -16.20 4.96
C ARG A 6 8.58 -15.56 6.18
N PRO A 7 9.56 -14.67 6.00
CA PRO A 7 10.16 -13.96 7.12
C PRO A 7 9.13 -13.02 7.78
N ASP A 8 9.32 -12.80 9.08
CA ASP A 8 8.59 -11.76 9.80
C ASP A 8 9.03 -10.38 9.28
N ARG A 9 8.07 -9.45 9.13
CA ARG A 9 8.30 -8.10 8.58
C ARG A 9 8.97 -8.19 7.20
N ALA A 10 8.30 -8.91 6.29
CA ALA A 10 8.84 -9.36 5.02
C ALA A 10 9.37 -8.22 4.14
N VAL A 11 8.67 -7.07 4.14
CA VAL A 11 9.12 -5.85 3.44
C VAL A 11 10.56 -5.49 3.84
N ASN A 12 10.87 -5.46 5.15
CA ASN A 12 12.20 -5.09 5.63
C ASN A 12 13.26 -6.09 5.20
N VAL A 13 12.96 -7.39 5.31
CA VAL A 13 13.90 -8.46 4.96
C VAL A 13 14.20 -8.43 3.46
N TYR A 14 13.18 -8.38 2.61
CA TYR A 14 13.38 -8.38 1.16
C TYR A 14 14.06 -7.11 0.66
N CYS A 15 13.73 -5.93 1.20
CA CYS A 15 14.44 -4.70 0.83
C CYS A 15 15.93 -4.78 1.16
N LYS A 16 16.28 -5.30 2.35
CA LYS A 16 17.69 -5.50 2.74
C LYS A 16 18.41 -6.50 1.84
N CYS A 17 17.74 -7.58 1.43
CA CYS A 17 18.30 -8.54 0.48
C CYS A 17 18.56 -7.87 -0.89
N ILE A 18 17.58 -7.13 -1.41
CA ILE A 18 17.71 -6.39 -2.69
C ILE A 18 18.86 -5.39 -2.59
N ARG A 19 18.90 -4.59 -1.53
CA ARG A 19 19.95 -3.59 -1.30
C ARG A 19 21.34 -4.21 -1.19
N ASN A 20 21.46 -5.38 -0.54
CA ASN A 20 22.73 -6.09 -0.44
C ASN A 20 23.25 -6.59 -1.80
N ILE A 21 22.36 -7.04 -2.68
CA ILE A 21 22.71 -7.60 -3.99
C ILE A 21 22.95 -6.51 -5.03
N TYR A 22 22.02 -5.55 -5.13
CA TYR A 22 21.97 -4.57 -6.22
C TYR A 22 22.46 -3.18 -5.83
N ARG A 23 22.83 -2.95 -4.56
CA ARG A 23 23.37 -1.70 -4.02
C ARG A 23 22.47 -0.49 -4.31
N ASP A 24 22.71 0.24 -5.39
CA ASP A 24 22.11 1.56 -5.63
C ASP A 24 20.80 1.51 -6.42
N ILE A 25 20.24 0.32 -6.65
CA ILE A 25 18.96 0.19 -7.35
C ILE A 25 17.83 0.90 -6.57
N PRO A 26 16.96 1.67 -7.23
CA PRO A 26 15.74 2.20 -6.61
C PRO A 26 14.86 1.09 -6.04
N ILE A 27 14.44 1.25 -4.79
CA ILE A 27 13.50 0.34 -4.12
C ILE A 27 12.21 1.10 -3.80
N VAL A 28 11.14 0.73 -4.49
CA VAL A 28 9.79 1.25 -4.24
C VAL A 28 8.98 0.13 -3.58
N ILE A 29 8.42 0.40 -2.40
CA ILE A 29 7.59 -0.55 -1.64
C ILE A 29 6.11 -0.14 -1.67
N GLY A 30 5.21 -1.11 -1.54
CA GLY A 30 3.78 -0.85 -1.57
C GLY A 30 2.96 -2.02 -1.02
N GLY A 31 1.64 -1.90 -1.18
CA GLY A 31 0.67 -2.88 -0.67
C GLY A 31 0.31 -2.68 0.80
N ILE A 32 -0.46 -3.62 1.34
CA ILE A 32 -1.10 -3.46 2.65
C ILE A 32 -0.08 -3.34 3.79
N GLU A 33 0.99 -4.13 3.79
CA GLU A 33 2.02 -4.06 4.86
C GLU A 33 2.71 -2.69 4.88
N ALA A 34 3.13 -2.19 3.71
CA ALA A 34 3.79 -0.89 3.61
C ALA A 34 2.83 0.25 3.96
N SER A 35 1.61 0.20 3.43
CA SER A 35 0.59 1.24 3.66
C SER A 35 0.28 1.43 5.14
N LEU A 36 0.01 0.34 5.87
CA LEU A 36 -0.38 0.41 7.28
C LEU A 36 0.77 0.82 8.20
N ARG A 37 2.02 0.69 7.74
CA ARG A 37 3.25 0.94 8.51
C ARG A 37 4.03 2.15 8.00
N ARG A 38 3.40 3.03 7.21
CA ARG A 38 4.03 4.22 6.59
C ARG A 38 4.50 5.28 7.59
N PHE A 39 3.91 5.30 8.78
CA PHE A 39 4.36 6.09 9.93
C PHE A 39 4.91 5.16 11.03
N ALA A 40 5.37 5.76 12.13
CA ALA A 40 5.55 5.04 13.38
C ALA A 40 4.27 4.26 13.73
N HIS A 41 4.42 2.97 14.00
CA HIS A 41 3.30 2.04 14.14
C HIS A 41 3.55 1.06 15.29
N TYR A 42 2.48 0.70 15.98
CA TYR A 42 2.53 -0.34 17.00
C TYR A 42 2.70 -1.72 16.36
N ASP A 43 3.74 -2.43 16.79
CA ASP A 43 4.03 -3.81 16.41
C ASP A 43 3.67 -4.73 17.57
N TYR A 44 2.68 -5.59 17.32
CA TYR A 44 2.14 -6.46 18.35
C TYR A 44 3.05 -7.63 18.72
N TRP A 45 3.96 -8.04 17.82
CA TRP A 45 4.90 -9.13 18.08
C TRP A 45 5.96 -8.72 19.09
N ASP A 46 6.53 -7.53 18.92
CA ASP A 46 7.54 -6.98 19.83
C ASP A 46 6.91 -6.15 20.97
N ASN A 47 5.59 -5.96 20.95
CA ASN A 47 4.84 -5.14 21.90
C ASN A 47 5.43 -3.73 22.09
N ARG A 48 5.76 -3.06 20.98
CA ARG A 48 6.34 -1.71 20.99
C ARG A 48 5.99 -0.92 19.73
N VAL A 49 6.19 0.38 19.76
CA VAL A 49 6.13 1.21 18.55
C VAL A 49 7.44 1.06 17.78
N LEU A 50 7.32 0.75 16.50
CA LEU A 50 8.43 0.70 15.54
C LEU A 50 8.42 1.96 14.67
N PRO A 51 9.57 2.36 14.11
CA PRO A 51 9.63 3.47 13.16
C PRO A 51 8.87 3.12 11.89
N SER A 52 8.66 4.11 11.02
CA SER A 52 8.12 3.86 9.68
C SER A 52 8.85 2.71 8.96
N VAL A 53 8.08 1.89 8.25
CA VAL A 53 8.62 0.82 7.41
C VAL A 53 9.52 1.38 6.31
N LEU A 54 9.29 2.61 5.85
CA LEU A 54 10.18 3.30 4.90
C LEU A 54 11.60 3.41 5.47
N VAL A 55 11.71 3.86 6.73
CA VAL A 55 13.00 4.00 7.44
C VAL A 55 13.63 2.65 7.71
N SER A 56 12.86 1.69 8.26
CA SER A 56 13.42 0.40 8.71
C SER A 56 13.76 -0.57 7.56
N SER A 57 13.13 -0.41 6.40
CA SER A 57 13.42 -1.18 5.19
C SER A 57 14.58 -0.61 4.36
N GLY A 58 14.82 0.70 4.45
CA GLY A 58 15.78 1.40 3.58
C GLY A 58 15.30 1.52 2.13
N ALA A 59 13.97 1.46 1.92
CA ALA A 59 13.35 1.75 0.63
C ALA A 59 13.42 3.25 0.33
N ASP A 60 13.45 3.59 -0.96
CA ASP A 60 13.55 4.98 -1.43
C ASP A 60 12.18 5.66 -1.46
N LEU A 61 11.14 4.90 -1.80
CA LEU A 61 9.75 5.37 -1.87
C LEU A 61 8.79 4.32 -1.33
N LEU A 62 7.69 4.79 -0.75
CA LEU A 62 6.58 3.96 -0.30
C LEU A 62 5.29 4.44 -0.96
N ILE A 63 4.57 3.54 -1.62
CA ILE A 63 3.22 3.78 -2.12
C ILE A 63 2.23 3.29 -1.07
N TYR A 64 1.29 4.14 -0.66
CA TYR A 64 0.24 3.77 0.28
C TYR A 64 -1.15 3.83 -0.36
N GLY A 65 -1.98 2.86 0.02
CA GLY A 65 -3.28 2.63 -0.57
C GLY A 65 -3.21 1.97 -1.93
N MET A 66 -4.15 2.32 -2.80
CA MET A 66 -4.21 1.81 -4.17
C MET A 66 -3.14 2.52 -5.02
N GLY A 67 -2.26 1.73 -5.62
CA GLY A 67 -0.98 2.20 -6.17
C GLY A 67 -0.92 2.27 -7.70
N GLU A 68 -2.02 2.03 -8.41
CA GLU A 68 -2.03 1.85 -9.86
C GLU A 68 -1.61 3.09 -10.64
N ARG A 69 -1.97 4.30 -10.18
CA ARG A 69 -1.50 5.55 -10.82
C ARG A 69 -0.06 5.86 -10.43
N GLN A 70 0.25 5.72 -9.15
CA GLN A 70 1.53 6.07 -8.55
C GLN A 70 2.67 5.24 -9.14
N ILE A 71 2.45 3.95 -9.39
CA ILE A 71 3.49 3.11 -9.96
C ILE A 71 3.84 3.53 -11.39
N ILE A 72 2.85 4.04 -12.15
CA ILE A 72 3.08 4.59 -13.49
C ILE A 72 3.85 5.91 -13.37
N ASP A 73 3.37 6.86 -12.56
CA ASP A 73 4.03 8.16 -12.36
C ASP A 73 5.49 8.01 -11.90
N ILE A 74 5.74 7.07 -10.99
CA ILE A 74 7.10 6.77 -10.50
C ILE A 74 7.95 6.12 -11.59
N ALA A 75 7.39 5.16 -12.34
CA ALA A 75 8.12 4.50 -13.42
C ALA A 75 8.51 5.48 -14.52
N GLU A 76 7.61 6.36 -14.94
CA GLU A 76 7.88 7.41 -15.92
C GLU A 76 8.93 8.41 -15.42
N ALA A 77 8.87 8.82 -14.15
CA ALA A 77 9.87 9.69 -13.55
C ALA A 77 11.28 9.04 -13.52
N LEU A 78 11.35 7.75 -13.16
CA LEU A 78 12.60 6.99 -13.16
C LEU A 78 13.16 6.82 -14.59
N ASP A 79 12.31 6.51 -15.57
CA ASP A 79 12.69 6.40 -16.98
C ASP A 79 13.19 7.75 -17.54
N GLY A 80 12.57 8.85 -17.09
CA GLY A 80 13.02 10.22 -17.35
C GLY A 80 14.31 10.62 -16.63
N GLY A 81 14.91 9.74 -15.82
CA GLY A 81 16.19 9.96 -15.14
C GLY A 81 16.08 10.71 -13.81
N ILE A 82 14.88 10.93 -13.27
CA ILE A 82 14.70 11.48 -11.92
C ILE A 82 15.10 10.41 -10.91
N ALA A 83 16.01 10.73 -9.98
CA ALA A 83 16.38 9.78 -8.93
C ALA A 83 15.19 9.55 -7.98
N ALA A 84 15.01 8.31 -7.49
CA ALA A 84 13.86 7.95 -6.66
C ALA A 84 13.66 8.87 -5.44
N ARG A 85 14.74 9.29 -4.79
CA ARG A 85 14.74 10.24 -3.65
C ARG A 85 14.18 11.63 -3.99
N ASP A 86 14.21 12.00 -5.27
CA ASP A 86 13.77 13.30 -5.77
C ASP A 86 12.32 13.26 -6.27
N ILE A 87 11.68 12.08 -6.31
CA ILE A 87 10.26 11.91 -6.65
C ILE A 87 9.41 12.21 -5.40
N THR A 88 9.24 13.49 -5.10
CA THR A 88 8.58 13.95 -3.86
C THR A 88 7.13 14.42 -4.06
N TYR A 89 6.64 14.46 -5.30
CA TYR A 89 5.38 15.13 -5.67
C TYR A 89 4.19 14.18 -5.92
N VAL A 90 4.43 12.86 -5.95
CA VAL A 90 3.39 11.88 -6.29
C VAL A 90 2.43 11.68 -5.11
N LYS A 91 1.14 11.94 -5.29
CA LYS A 91 0.12 11.72 -4.23
C LYS A 91 0.01 10.24 -3.86
N GLY A 92 -0.35 9.95 -2.61
CA GLY A 92 -0.43 8.56 -2.14
C GLY A 92 0.95 7.90 -1.97
N THR A 93 2.02 8.69 -1.82
CA THR A 93 3.36 8.18 -1.58
C THR A 93 3.98 8.76 -0.31
N ALA A 94 5.04 8.13 0.17
CA ALA A 94 5.88 8.61 1.25
C ALA A 94 7.35 8.49 0.89
N TYR A 95 8.15 9.45 1.36
CA TYR A 95 9.57 9.55 1.10
C TYR A 95 10.32 10.09 2.33
N TRP A 96 11.64 9.92 2.32
CA TRP A 96 12.52 10.47 3.34
C TRP A 96 12.99 11.87 2.94
N ALA A 97 12.97 12.81 3.89
CA ALA A 97 13.54 14.14 3.72
C ALA A 97 14.52 14.46 4.84
N ASP A 98 15.71 14.94 4.48
CA ASP A 98 16.71 15.38 5.47
C ASP A 98 16.33 16.73 6.11
N ASN A 99 15.54 17.53 5.41
CA ASN A 99 14.99 18.79 5.90
C ASN A 99 13.68 19.11 5.18
N LEU A 100 12.95 20.10 5.69
CA LEU A 100 11.61 20.46 5.20
C LEU A 100 11.62 21.63 4.21
N SER A 101 12.77 22.07 3.69
CA SER A 101 12.85 23.27 2.84
C SER A 101 12.12 23.11 1.50
N ARG A 102 11.88 21.87 1.07
CA ARG A 102 11.16 21.51 -0.17
C ARG A 102 9.78 20.92 0.08
N VAL A 103 9.32 20.92 1.33
CA VAL A 103 8.00 20.40 1.71
C VAL A 103 7.08 21.58 1.95
N TYR A 104 6.15 21.79 1.03
CA TYR A 104 5.16 22.86 1.10
C TYR A 104 3.88 22.33 1.74
N GLU A 105 3.21 23.18 2.54
CA GLU A 105 1.88 22.92 3.13
C GLU A 105 1.71 21.52 3.75
N TYR A 106 2.23 21.35 4.96
CA TYR A 106 2.17 20.08 5.68
C TYR A 106 1.64 20.25 7.11
N THR A 107 1.07 19.17 7.65
CA THR A 107 0.77 19.04 9.07
C THR A 107 1.84 18.20 9.74
N LEU A 108 2.50 18.78 10.74
CA LEU A 108 3.49 18.10 11.56
C LEU A 108 2.79 17.24 12.62
N ILE A 109 3.12 15.96 12.69
CA ILE A 109 2.67 15.07 13.76
C ILE A 109 3.80 14.75 14.74
N ASP A 110 3.46 14.24 15.92
CA ASP A 110 4.44 13.89 16.95
C ASP A 110 5.52 12.93 16.40
N SER A 111 6.76 13.19 16.79
CA SER A 111 7.92 12.43 16.32
C SER A 111 7.86 10.96 16.72
N PHE A 112 8.58 10.11 15.99
CA PHE A 112 8.74 8.70 16.33
C PHE A 112 9.18 8.50 17.79
N GLU A 113 10.17 9.26 18.26
CA GLU A 113 10.70 9.17 19.62
C GLU A 113 9.64 9.50 20.67
N LYS A 114 8.81 10.52 20.42
CA LYS A 114 7.73 10.91 21.33
C LYS A 114 6.63 9.86 21.35
N VAL A 115 6.12 9.43 20.19
CA VAL A 115 5.04 8.44 20.13
C VAL A 115 5.47 7.06 20.61
N SER A 116 6.77 6.77 20.62
CA SER A 116 7.31 5.50 21.16
C SER A 116 7.29 5.44 22.69
N ASN A 117 7.29 6.59 23.36
CA ASN A 117 7.36 6.68 24.82
C ASN A 117 6.06 7.21 25.45
N ASP A 118 5.15 7.79 24.67
CA ASP A 118 3.87 8.31 25.16
C ASP A 118 2.69 7.77 24.35
N LYS A 119 1.85 6.97 25.02
CA LYS A 119 0.62 6.40 24.44
C LYS A 119 -0.39 7.46 24.00
N LYS A 120 -0.48 8.59 24.71
CA LYS A 120 -1.39 9.67 24.34
C LYS A 120 -0.90 10.38 23.08
N ALA A 121 0.41 10.62 22.98
CA ALA A 121 1.03 11.14 21.77
C ALA A 121 0.81 10.19 20.57
N TYR A 122 1.00 8.89 20.77
CA TYR A 122 0.71 7.89 19.73
C TYR A 122 -0.74 7.95 19.26
N CYS A 123 -1.70 7.96 20.20
CA CYS A 123 -3.13 8.06 19.86
C CYS A 123 -3.44 9.36 19.12
N ALA A 124 -2.90 10.50 19.56
CA ALA A 124 -3.10 11.79 18.90
C ALA A 124 -2.55 11.78 17.46
N ALA A 125 -1.32 11.28 17.27
CA ALA A 125 -0.71 11.15 15.96
C ALA A 125 -1.52 10.22 15.04
N PHE A 126 -1.96 9.06 15.54
CA PHE A 126 -2.79 8.13 14.78
C PHE A 126 -4.14 8.76 14.39
N MET A 127 -4.78 9.51 15.30
CA MET A 127 -6.04 10.19 15.00
C MET A 127 -5.88 11.25 13.91
N THR A 128 -4.77 11.98 13.88
CA THR A 128 -4.44 12.90 12.77
C THR A 128 -4.27 12.12 11.47
N GLN A 129 -3.45 11.05 11.46
CA GLN A 129 -3.28 10.19 10.28
C GLN A 129 -4.60 9.65 9.74
N TYR A 130 -5.51 9.25 10.64
CA TYR A 130 -6.81 8.71 10.28
C TYR A 130 -7.73 9.76 9.64
N ARG A 131 -7.72 11.00 10.18
CA ARG A 131 -8.54 12.11 9.66
C ARG A 131 -8.03 12.64 8.32
N GLU A 132 -6.72 12.70 8.15
CA GLU A 132 -6.08 13.12 6.90
C GLU A 132 -6.10 12.03 5.81
N GLN A 133 -6.64 10.84 6.09
CA GLN A 133 -6.83 9.76 5.10
C GLN A 133 -8.06 10.04 4.21
N ASP A 134 -8.13 11.24 3.65
CA ASP A 134 -9.14 11.66 2.68
C ASP A 134 -8.48 12.18 1.40
N ALA A 135 -8.95 11.72 0.25
CA ALA A 135 -8.34 12.08 -1.03
C ALA A 135 -8.69 13.51 -1.51
N ILE A 136 -9.71 14.14 -0.93
CA ILE A 136 -10.17 15.48 -1.32
C ILE A 136 -9.53 16.53 -0.43
N SER A 137 -9.58 16.34 0.89
CA SER A 137 -9.14 17.34 1.87
C SER A 137 -7.89 16.96 2.66
N GLY A 138 -7.39 15.73 2.52
CA GLY A 138 -6.27 15.23 3.32
C GLY A 138 -4.97 15.99 3.05
N ALA A 139 -4.32 16.43 4.13
CA ALA A 139 -3.05 17.14 4.06
C ALA A 139 -1.86 16.19 3.87
N THR A 140 -0.76 16.75 3.38
CA THR A 140 0.56 16.11 3.53
C THR A 140 0.93 16.06 5.00
N LEU A 141 1.38 14.91 5.47
CA LEU A 141 1.78 14.69 6.85
C LEU A 141 3.29 14.51 6.96
N VAL A 142 3.88 15.09 8.01
CA VAL A 142 5.31 14.98 8.30
C VAL A 142 5.50 14.43 9.70
N GLN A 143 6.28 13.35 9.80
CA GLN A 143 6.69 12.78 11.08
C GLN A 143 8.21 12.83 11.26
N PRO A 144 8.73 13.60 12.23
CA PRO A 144 10.15 13.57 12.56
C PRO A 144 10.59 12.17 13.01
N HIS A 145 11.75 11.74 12.51
CA HIS A 145 12.41 10.48 12.84
C HIS A 145 13.92 10.74 12.94
N GLY A 146 14.48 10.71 14.13
CA GLY A 146 15.90 11.00 14.35
C GLY A 146 16.32 12.35 13.75
N SER A 147 17.23 12.31 12.77
CA SER A 147 17.79 13.50 12.12
C SER A 147 17.01 13.98 10.89
N GLY A 148 15.94 13.30 10.48
CA GLY A 148 15.17 13.67 9.30
C GLY A 148 13.67 13.41 9.48
N PHE A 149 12.98 13.27 8.37
CA PHE A 149 11.52 13.31 8.32
C PHE A 149 10.98 12.26 7.36
N VAL A 150 9.94 11.56 7.83
CA VAL A 150 9.06 10.80 6.93
C VAL A 150 7.97 11.74 6.46
N VAL A 151 7.97 12.03 5.17
CA VAL A 151 6.95 12.86 4.52
C VAL A 151 5.98 11.92 3.82
N VAL A 152 4.69 12.06 4.10
CA VAL A 152 3.61 11.30 3.48
C VAL A 152 2.72 12.28 2.73
N ASN A 153 2.81 12.25 1.41
CA ASN A 153 2.02 13.11 0.53
C ASN A 153 0.53 12.84 0.72
N SER A 154 -0.31 13.83 0.42
CA SER A 154 -1.77 13.71 0.50
C SER A 154 -2.29 12.47 -0.25
N PRO A 155 -3.41 11.86 0.19
CA PRO A 155 -3.93 10.66 -0.44
C PRO A 155 -4.30 10.90 -1.91
N ALA A 156 -4.06 9.89 -2.75
CA ALA A 156 -4.49 9.98 -4.14
C ALA A 156 -6.01 9.79 -4.26
N MET A 157 -6.58 10.42 -5.28
CA MET A 157 -7.98 10.19 -5.64
C MET A 157 -8.19 8.71 -5.97
N PRO A 158 -9.33 8.11 -5.56
CA PRO A 158 -9.68 6.78 -6.01
C PRO A 158 -9.78 6.74 -7.54
N LEU A 159 -9.65 5.54 -8.10
CA LEU A 159 -9.86 5.33 -9.54
C LEU A 159 -11.31 5.64 -9.91
N SER A 160 -11.52 6.21 -11.10
CA SER A 160 -12.83 6.22 -11.72
C SER A 160 -13.26 4.79 -12.07
N ARG A 161 -14.56 4.59 -12.32
CA ARG A 161 -15.08 3.29 -12.78
C ARG A 161 -14.33 2.77 -14.02
N ASN A 162 -14.11 3.62 -15.01
CA ASN A 162 -13.45 3.22 -16.26
C ASN A 162 -12.00 2.79 -16.03
N GLU A 163 -11.27 3.50 -15.17
CA GLU A 163 -9.91 3.11 -14.78
C GLU A 163 -9.93 1.80 -13.99
N LEU A 164 -10.88 1.63 -13.06
CA LEU A 164 -11.02 0.40 -12.29
C LEU A 164 -11.32 -0.80 -13.19
N ASP A 165 -12.25 -0.64 -14.14
CA ASP A 165 -12.56 -1.67 -15.14
C ASP A 165 -11.31 -2.01 -15.96
N ALA A 166 -10.57 -1.01 -16.45
CA ALA A 166 -9.33 -1.22 -17.20
C ALA A 166 -8.26 -1.98 -16.38
N VAL A 167 -8.16 -1.74 -15.07
CA VAL A 167 -7.25 -2.49 -14.19
C VAL A 167 -7.64 -3.96 -14.13
N TYR A 168 -8.94 -4.28 -14.05
CA TYR A 168 -9.40 -5.67 -13.98
C TYR A 168 -9.44 -6.39 -15.34
N ASP A 169 -9.48 -5.63 -16.43
CA ASP A 169 -9.45 -6.14 -17.80
C ASP A 169 -8.02 -6.50 -18.27
N LEU A 170 -6.99 -6.16 -17.50
CA LEU A 170 -5.61 -6.58 -17.78
C LEU A 170 -5.52 -8.12 -17.88
N PRO A 171 -4.62 -8.64 -18.74
CA PRO A 171 -4.53 -10.08 -19.04
C PRO A 171 -3.83 -10.87 -17.91
N TYR A 172 -4.39 -10.85 -16.70
CA TYR A 172 -3.86 -11.60 -15.57
C TYR A 172 -3.88 -13.08 -15.87
N THR A 173 -2.80 -13.76 -15.51
CA THR A 173 -2.70 -15.22 -15.67
C THR A 173 -3.78 -15.98 -14.91
N ARG A 174 -4.27 -15.45 -13.77
CA ARG A 174 -5.23 -16.10 -12.86
C ARG A 174 -4.78 -17.48 -12.35
N LEU A 175 -3.49 -17.77 -12.49
CA LEU A 175 -2.82 -18.97 -12.04
C LEU A 175 -1.76 -18.62 -10.99
N PRO A 176 -1.40 -19.57 -10.11
CA PRO A 176 -0.25 -19.38 -9.24
C PRO A 176 1.03 -19.15 -10.04
N HIS A 177 2.02 -18.54 -9.41
CA HIS A 177 3.35 -18.43 -10.00
C HIS A 177 3.86 -19.84 -10.40
N PRO A 178 4.45 -20.02 -11.61
CA PRO A 178 4.78 -21.35 -12.14
C PRO A 178 5.73 -22.19 -11.28
N SER A 179 6.50 -21.56 -10.38
CA SER A 179 7.37 -22.26 -9.44
C SER A 179 6.62 -23.05 -8.35
N TYR A 180 5.34 -22.77 -8.11
CA TYR A 180 4.54 -23.49 -7.14
C TYR A 180 3.89 -24.71 -7.79
N THR A 181 4.36 -25.90 -7.40
CA THR A 181 3.84 -27.18 -7.89
C THR A 181 2.85 -27.84 -6.92
N GLU A 182 2.87 -27.41 -5.67
CA GLU A 182 1.97 -27.91 -4.63
C GLU A 182 0.64 -27.15 -4.62
N HIS A 183 -0.39 -27.78 -4.07
CA HIS A 183 -1.69 -27.15 -3.86
C HIS A 183 -1.60 -25.92 -2.94
N ILE A 184 -2.29 -24.84 -3.29
CA ILE A 184 -2.33 -23.59 -2.54
C ILE A 184 -3.75 -23.37 -2.02
N PRO A 185 -4.03 -23.65 -0.74
CA PRO A 185 -5.39 -23.54 -0.18
C PRO A 185 -6.03 -22.16 -0.36
N ALA A 186 -5.23 -21.09 -0.33
CA ALA A 186 -5.75 -19.73 -0.50
C ALA A 186 -6.37 -19.48 -1.89
N LEU A 187 -5.98 -20.27 -2.91
CA LEU A 187 -6.57 -20.16 -4.26
C LEU A 187 -7.95 -20.80 -4.36
N ASP A 188 -8.32 -21.71 -3.46
CA ASP A 188 -9.63 -22.36 -3.56
C ASP A 188 -10.78 -21.36 -3.35
N GLU A 189 -10.55 -20.37 -2.48
CA GLU A 189 -11.52 -19.33 -2.16
C GLU A 189 -11.53 -18.20 -3.20
N VAL A 190 -10.35 -17.73 -3.64
CA VAL A 190 -10.24 -16.50 -4.43
C VAL A 190 -10.24 -16.71 -5.96
N ARG A 191 -10.09 -17.95 -6.43
CA ARG A 191 -9.92 -18.22 -7.88
C ARG A 191 -11.17 -17.90 -8.70
N PHE A 192 -12.35 -18.17 -8.15
CA PHE A 192 -13.64 -17.89 -8.80
C PHE A 192 -14.47 -16.93 -7.94
N SER A 193 -13.84 -15.81 -7.56
CA SER A 193 -14.47 -14.66 -6.94
C SER A 193 -14.33 -13.43 -7.85
N LEU A 194 -15.38 -12.63 -7.95
CA LEU A 194 -15.33 -11.33 -8.61
C LEU A 194 -15.14 -10.26 -7.56
N VAL A 195 -14.34 -9.24 -7.87
CA VAL A 195 -14.30 -8.03 -7.05
C VAL A 195 -15.25 -7.02 -7.68
N SER A 196 -16.45 -6.83 -7.13
CA SER A 196 -17.42 -5.84 -7.63
C SER A 196 -17.05 -4.39 -7.30
N CYS A 197 -16.36 -4.16 -6.19
CA CYS A 197 -16.04 -2.83 -5.72
C CYS A 197 -14.74 -2.77 -4.89
N ARG A 198 -14.24 -1.56 -4.65
CA ARG A 198 -13.14 -1.26 -3.71
C ARG A 198 -13.53 -0.09 -2.81
N GLY A 199 -12.87 0.01 -1.66
CA GLY A 199 -13.13 1.03 -0.65
C GLY A 199 -14.21 0.60 0.34
N CYS A 200 -14.21 1.23 1.52
CA CYS A 200 -15.18 0.92 2.57
C CYS A 200 -15.50 2.16 3.41
N TYR A 201 -16.76 2.59 3.39
CA TYR A 201 -17.25 3.73 4.16
C TYR A 201 -17.41 3.43 5.67
N GLY A 202 -17.35 2.15 6.06
CA GLY A 202 -17.71 1.69 7.40
C GLY A 202 -16.75 2.16 8.51
N GLN A 203 -15.49 2.49 8.18
CA GLN A 203 -14.54 3.11 9.12
C GLN A 203 -14.41 2.37 10.46
N CYS A 204 -14.58 1.03 10.44
CA CYS A 204 -14.54 0.24 11.65
C CYS A 204 -13.15 0.28 12.29
N ALA A 205 -13.08 0.53 13.60
CA ALA A 205 -11.80 0.72 14.31
C ALA A 205 -10.86 -0.49 14.25
N PHE A 206 -11.39 -1.69 14.01
CA PHE A 206 -10.62 -2.93 13.88
C PHE A 206 -10.20 -3.26 12.45
N CYS A 207 -10.70 -2.52 11.45
CA CYS A 207 -10.55 -2.87 10.04
C CYS A 207 -9.47 -2.01 9.37
N ALA A 208 -8.51 -2.67 8.73
CA ALA A 208 -7.46 -2.00 7.95
C ALA A 208 -7.95 -1.52 6.57
N LEU A 209 -9.13 -1.95 6.12
CA LEU A 209 -9.58 -1.76 4.75
C LEU A 209 -9.75 -0.28 4.41
N THR A 210 -10.41 0.50 5.26
CA THR A 210 -10.58 1.94 5.03
C THR A 210 -9.25 2.70 5.10
N PHE A 211 -8.34 2.30 6.00
CA PHE A 211 -7.04 2.95 6.13
C PHE A 211 -6.10 2.64 4.94
N HIS A 212 -6.33 1.52 4.24
CA HIS A 212 -5.61 1.15 3.03
C HIS A 212 -6.33 1.65 1.76
N GLN A 213 -7.55 1.21 1.49
CA GLN A 213 -8.28 1.49 0.24
C GLN A 213 -9.02 2.84 0.24
N GLY A 214 -9.20 3.48 1.39
CA GLY A 214 -9.98 4.70 1.54
C GLY A 214 -11.47 4.45 1.81
N ARG A 215 -12.18 5.56 2.08
CA ARG A 215 -13.60 5.56 2.49
C ARG A 215 -14.60 5.60 1.34
N VAL A 216 -14.14 5.98 0.15
CA VAL A 216 -14.99 6.16 -1.02
C VAL A 216 -15.11 4.82 -1.73
N ILE A 217 -16.34 4.31 -1.88
CA ILE A 217 -16.59 3.11 -2.67
C ILE A 217 -16.46 3.44 -4.15
N GLN A 218 -15.69 2.64 -4.87
CA GLN A 218 -15.67 2.60 -6.33
C GLN A 218 -16.23 1.27 -6.80
N SER A 219 -17.24 1.31 -7.67
CA SER A 219 -17.83 0.13 -8.28
C SER A 219 -17.37 -0.05 -9.71
N ARG A 220 -17.14 -1.31 -10.08
CA ARG A 220 -16.94 -1.72 -11.47
C ARG A 220 -18.25 -1.65 -12.24
N SER A 221 -18.14 -1.60 -13.57
CA SER A 221 -19.29 -1.77 -14.45
C SER A 221 -19.81 -3.22 -14.43
N HIS A 222 -21.10 -3.38 -14.73
CA HIS A 222 -21.69 -4.70 -14.90
C HIS A 222 -21.05 -5.41 -16.09
N GLU A 223 -20.71 -4.65 -17.13
CA GLU A 223 -20.07 -5.13 -18.35
C GLU A 223 -18.71 -5.76 -18.06
N SER A 224 -17.85 -5.10 -17.28
CA SER A 224 -16.54 -5.65 -16.87
C SER A 224 -16.72 -6.91 -16.01
N LEU A 225 -17.66 -6.91 -15.06
CA LEU A 225 -17.95 -8.09 -14.23
C LEU A 225 -18.45 -9.28 -15.04
N ILE A 226 -19.36 -9.05 -15.99
CA ILE A 226 -19.89 -10.08 -16.88
C ILE A 226 -18.79 -10.60 -17.81
N ALA A 227 -17.93 -9.73 -18.34
CA ALA A 227 -16.81 -10.13 -19.19
C ALA A 227 -15.85 -11.05 -18.42
N GLU A 228 -15.49 -10.67 -17.20
CA GLU A 228 -14.65 -11.49 -16.32
C GLU A 228 -15.32 -12.83 -15.96
N ALA A 229 -16.60 -12.82 -15.60
CA ALA A 229 -17.36 -14.04 -15.33
C ALA A 229 -17.34 -15.00 -16.52
N LYS A 230 -17.54 -14.49 -17.74
CA LYS A 230 -17.48 -15.27 -18.99
C LYS A 230 -16.09 -15.84 -19.28
N LEU A 231 -15.02 -15.21 -18.79
CA LEU A 231 -13.67 -15.78 -18.88
C LEU A 231 -13.52 -16.94 -17.89
N MET A 232 -14.01 -16.78 -16.65
CA MET A 232 -13.97 -17.83 -15.63
C MET A 232 -14.68 -19.10 -16.09
N THR A 233 -15.82 -19.01 -16.80
CA THR A 233 -16.55 -20.20 -17.27
C THR A 233 -15.79 -21.05 -18.28
N LYS A 234 -14.72 -20.51 -18.90
CA LYS A 234 -13.85 -21.22 -19.86
C LYS A 234 -12.63 -21.84 -19.20
N MET A 235 -12.41 -21.59 -17.90
CA MET A 235 -11.26 -22.13 -17.17
C MET A 235 -11.49 -23.62 -16.83
N PRO A 236 -10.47 -24.50 -16.98
CA PRO A 236 -10.63 -25.94 -16.78
C PRO A 236 -11.16 -26.35 -15.40
N GLU A 237 -10.87 -25.57 -14.37
CA GLU A 237 -11.22 -25.89 -12.97
C GLU A 237 -12.52 -25.21 -12.50
N PHE A 238 -13.27 -24.57 -13.41
CA PHE A 238 -14.51 -23.87 -13.05
C PHE A 238 -15.60 -24.86 -12.62
N LYS A 239 -16.13 -24.68 -11.41
CA LYS A 239 -17.09 -25.60 -10.78
C LYS A 239 -18.55 -25.34 -11.16
N GLY A 240 -18.83 -24.37 -12.02
CA GLY A 240 -20.19 -23.98 -12.43
C GLY A 240 -20.84 -22.88 -11.58
N TYR A 241 -20.11 -22.30 -10.62
CA TYR A 241 -20.59 -21.20 -9.80
C TYR A 241 -19.43 -20.26 -9.40
N ILE A 242 -19.78 -19.00 -9.10
CA ILE A 242 -18.88 -17.97 -8.58
C ILE A 242 -19.14 -17.87 -7.07
N HIS A 243 -18.08 -17.95 -6.28
CA HIS A 243 -18.19 -18.05 -4.81
C HIS A 243 -18.55 -16.72 -4.13
N ASP A 244 -18.04 -15.61 -4.68
CA ASP A 244 -18.14 -14.28 -4.08
C ASP A 244 -18.13 -13.20 -5.18
N VAL A 245 -18.84 -12.09 -4.96
CA VAL A 245 -19.00 -10.96 -5.90
C VAL A 245 -18.95 -9.62 -5.18
#